data_AF-A0A522X3T0-F1
#
_entry.id   AF-A0A522X3T0-F1
#
_cell.length_a   1.000
_cell.length_b   1.000
_cell.length_c   1.000
_cell.angle_alpha   90.00
_cell.angle_beta   90.00
_cell.angle_gamma   90.00
#
_symmetry.space_group_name_H-M   'P 1'
#
loop_
_entity.id
_entity.type
_entity.pdbx_description
1 polymer ?
#
loop_
_entity_poly.entity_id
_entity_poly.type
_entity_poly.pdbx_seq_one_letter_code
_entity_poly.pdbx_strand_id
1 'polypeptide(L)'
;MLLSYIAPLPLMMVGLHRGLVAALVAGLAAMAAVAGVAGELSSLPFAVSAVLPSLVVVRQALLCRSNSDGSVEWYPPGLVLGWLTGMGVALILIGVALVPDQPAGGEMGGIQAWVTDTVGRTMELLAPTLTVEQRRSALDWWVPYFPAMVAGSWLAMAIVNAVTAQGFLARLGRSQRPTPVYRKLELPVWLGVVLAVAWAVGAMAEGDLGYLARNVAAVTLIPFGLLGLAAMHGWAANRPNARMLLAVMYGVLFLASAWAFVPVAGLGLVRFLTRFRRSADGGDGKEK
;
A
#
# COMPACT_ATOMS: atom_id res chain seq x y z
N MET A 1 -9.12 18.53 -3.76
CA MET A 1 -8.02 17.62 -3.39
C MET A 1 -8.46 16.42 -2.56
N LEU A 2 -9.33 16.53 -1.55
CA LEU A 2 -9.81 15.33 -0.82
C LEU A 2 -10.67 14.36 -1.66
N LEU A 3 -11.47 14.87 -2.59
CA LEU A 3 -12.36 14.05 -3.44
C LEU A 3 -11.60 13.04 -4.31
N SER A 4 -10.37 13.35 -4.76
CA SER A 4 -9.57 12.43 -5.56
C SER A 4 -9.10 11.22 -4.76
N TYR A 5 -8.88 11.37 -3.45
CA TYR A 5 -8.50 10.26 -2.57
C TYR A 5 -9.62 9.25 -2.31
N ILE A 6 -10.89 9.63 -2.57
CA ILE A 6 -12.05 8.74 -2.45
C ILE A 6 -12.61 8.32 -3.81
N ALA A 7 -11.99 8.73 -4.92
CA ALA A 7 -12.40 8.33 -6.26
C ALA A 7 -12.41 6.80 -6.50
N PRO A 8 -11.50 5.99 -5.91
CA PRO A 8 -11.56 4.54 -6.06
C PRO A 8 -12.79 3.91 -5.36
N LEU A 9 -13.32 4.54 -4.30
CA LEU A 9 -14.42 4.00 -3.49
C LEU A 9 -15.66 3.60 -4.32
N PRO A 10 -16.28 4.48 -5.12
CA PRO A 10 -17.46 4.12 -5.91
C PRO A 10 -17.16 3.03 -6.95
N LEU A 11 -15.97 3.03 -7.55
CA LEU A 11 -15.57 1.98 -8.51
C LEU A 11 -15.47 0.62 -7.83
N MET A 12 -14.83 0.56 -6.66
CA MET A 12 -14.74 -0.66 -5.85
C MET A 12 -16.11 -1.10 -5.34
N MET A 13 -17.00 -0.18 -4.96
CA MET A 13 -18.37 -0.51 -4.54
C MET A 13 -19.18 -1.15 -5.68
N VAL A 14 -19.14 -0.58 -6.88
CA VAL A 14 -19.82 -1.17 -8.05
C VAL A 14 -19.25 -2.56 -8.33
N GLY A 15 -17.93 -2.70 -8.32
CA GLY A 15 -17.26 -3.96 -8.60
C GLY A 15 -17.52 -5.06 -7.57
N LEU A 16 -17.40 -4.75 -6.27
CA LEU A 16 -17.63 -5.72 -5.20
C LEU A 16 -19.11 -6.13 -5.06
N HIS A 17 -20.04 -5.35 -5.62
CA HIS A 17 -21.47 -5.67 -5.67
C HIS A 17 -21.88 -6.43 -6.95
N ARG A 18 -21.36 -6.03 -8.12
CA ARG A 18 -21.83 -6.51 -9.44
C ARG A 18 -20.78 -7.28 -10.26
N GLY A 19 -19.55 -7.39 -9.77
CA GLY A 19 -18.46 -8.10 -10.43
C GLY A 19 -17.53 -7.19 -11.25
N LEU A 20 -16.48 -7.79 -11.79
CA LEU A 20 -15.39 -7.09 -12.48
C LEU A 20 -15.85 -6.32 -13.72
N VAL A 21 -16.78 -6.86 -14.50
CA VAL A 21 -17.29 -6.20 -15.73
C VAL A 21 -17.96 -4.87 -15.38
N ALA A 22 -18.74 -4.82 -14.30
CA ALA A 22 -19.37 -3.58 -13.85
C ALA A 22 -18.33 -2.55 -13.40
N ALA A 23 -17.25 -2.98 -12.73
CA ALA A 23 -16.14 -2.11 -12.35
C ALA A 23 -15.40 -1.56 -13.59
N LEU A 24 -15.20 -2.38 -14.62
CA LEU A 24 -14.57 -1.97 -15.89
C LEU A 24 -15.40 -0.90 -16.59
N VAL A 25 -16.72 -1.12 -16.75
CA VAL A 25 -17.62 -0.15 -17.39
C VAL A 25 -17.64 1.15 -16.60
N ALA A 26 -17.75 1.09 -15.27
CA ALA A 26 -17.72 2.29 -14.42
C ALA A 26 -16.38 3.03 -14.52
N GLY A 27 -15.26 2.31 -14.58
CA GLY A 27 -13.92 2.87 -14.73
C GLY A 27 -13.74 3.58 -16.07
N LEU A 28 -14.18 2.97 -17.17
CA LEU A 28 -14.14 3.57 -18.51
C LEU A 28 -15.01 4.82 -18.60
N ALA A 29 -16.22 4.78 -18.05
CA ALA A 29 -17.11 5.94 -17.98
C ALA A 29 -16.48 7.09 -17.17
N ALA A 30 -15.85 6.77 -16.03
CA ALA A 30 -15.15 7.76 -15.22
C ALA A 30 -13.92 8.34 -15.94
N MET A 31 -13.14 7.53 -16.66
CA MET A 31 -12.03 7.99 -17.48
C MET A 31 -12.48 8.92 -18.60
N ALA A 32 -13.57 8.60 -19.30
CA ALA A 32 -14.15 9.46 -20.33
C ALA A 32 -14.63 10.80 -19.75
N ALA A 33 -15.26 10.78 -18.57
CA ALA A 33 -15.67 12.00 -17.88
C ALA A 33 -14.47 12.87 -17.47
N VAL A 34 -13.40 12.26 -16.94
CA VAL A 34 -12.16 12.98 -16.60
C VAL A 34 -11.51 13.56 -17.85
N ALA A 35 -11.45 12.80 -18.95
CA ALA A 35 -10.92 13.29 -20.23
C ALA A 35 -11.70 14.50 -20.75
N GLY A 36 -13.04 14.45 -20.68
CA GLY A 36 -13.90 15.53 -21.17
C GLY A 36 -13.85 16.81 -20.32
N VAL A 37 -13.58 16.71 -19.02
CA VAL A 37 -13.58 17.87 -18.10
C VAL A 37 -12.18 18.43 -17.86
N ALA A 38 -11.19 17.56 -17.69
CA ALA A 38 -9.82 17.91 -17.30
C ALA A 38 -8.79 17.72 -18.42
N GLY A 39 -9.24 17.37 -19.63
CA GLY A 39 -8.39 17.09 -20.79
C GLY A 39 -7.95 15.63 -20.89
N GLU A 40 -7.66 15.19 -22.12
CA GLU A 40 -7.38 13.79 -22.44
C GLU A 40 -6.20 13.21 -21.64
N LEU A 41 -5.13 14.00 -21.47
CA LEU A 41 -3.94 13.59 -20.70
C LEU A 41 -4.23 13.33 -19.22
N SER A 42 -5.26 13.96 -18.64
CA SER A 42 -5.65 13.77 -17.24
C SER A 42 -6.30 12.40 -16.96
N SER A 43 -6.75 11.71 -18.00
CA SER A 43 -7.37 10.38 -17.88
C SER A 43 -6.35 9.30 -17.49
N LEU A 44 -5.08 9.43 -17.89
CA LEU A 44 -4.00 8.48 -17.58
C LEU A 44 -3.65 8.44 -16.09
N PRO A 45 -3.31 9.56 -15.42
CA PRO A 45 -3.04 9.53 -13.98
C PRO A 45 -4.29 9.12 -13.19
N PHE A 46 -5.50 9.43 -13.65
CA PHE A 46 -6.73 8.92 -13.05
C PHE A 46 -6.87 7.39 -13.20
N ALA A 47 -6.56 6.84 -14.38
CA ALA A 47 -6.59 5.41 -14.61
C ALA A 47 -5.63 4.67 -13.67
N VAL A 48 -4.40 5.17 -13.54
CA VAL A 48 -3.37 4.58 -12.67
C VAL A 48 -3.73 4.73 -11.19
N SER A 49 -4.20 5.92 -10.78
CA SER A 49 -4.46 6.22 -9.37
C SER A 49 -5.75 5.62 -8.84
N ALA A 50 -6.81 5.53 -9.65
CA ALA A 50 -8.14 5.13 -9.19
C ALA A 50 -8.67 3.85 -9.86
N VAL A 51 -8.63 3.77 -11.19
CA VAL A 51 -9.26 2.65 -11.91
C VAL A 51 -8.48 1.35 -11.71
N LEU A 52 -7.18 1.38 -11.96
CA LEU A 52 -6.29 0.21 -11.90
C LEU A 52 -6.32 -0.49 -10.53
N PRO A 53 -6.11 0.18 -9.38
CA PRO A 53 -6.20 -0.48 -8.08
C PRO A 53 -7.62 -0.98 -7.78
N SER A 54 -8.66 -0.29 -8.27
CA SER A 54 -10.05 -0.74 -8.10
C SER A 54 -10.29 -2.07 -8.83
N LEU A 55 -9.84 -2.20 -10.07
CA LEU A 55 -9.99 -3.42 -10.85
C LEU A 55 -9.21 -4.59 -10.25
N VAL A 56 -7.97 -4.35 -9.80
CA VAL A 56 -7.16 -5.38 -9.15
C VAL A 56 -7.81 -5.83 -7.85
N VAL A 57 -8.26 -4.91 -6.99
CA VAL A 57 -8.96 -5.25 -5.75
C VAL A 57 -10.23 -6.04 -6.05
N VAL A 58 -11.08 -5.57 -6.97
CA VAL A 58 -12.35 -6.24 -7.31
C VAL A 58 -12.09 -7.65 -7.85
N ARG A 59 -11.18 -7.78 -8.82
CA ARG A 59 -10.81 -9.08 -9.38
C ARG A 59 -10.32 -10.02 -8.29
N GLN A 60 -9.29 -9.63 -7.54
CA GLN A 60 -8.68 -10.51 -6.55
C GLN A 60 -9.63 -10.83 -5.41
N ALA A 61 -10.41 -9.85 -4.93
CA ALA A 61 -11.36 -10.04 -3.83
C ALA A 61 -12.49 -11.02 -4.17
N LEU A 62 -12.87 -11.12 -5.44
CA LEU A 62 -13.96 -11.97 -5.92
C LEU A 62 -13.51 -13.34 -6.43
N LEU A 63 -12.20 -13.60 -6.47
CA LEU A 63 -11.71 -14.96 -6.72
C LEU A 63 -12.13 -15.88 -5.56
N CYS A 64 -12.75 -16.99 -5.90
CA CYS A 64 -13.13 -18.03 -4.94
C CYS A 64 -12.93 -19.42 -5.57
N ARG A 65 -12.75 -20.43 -4.71
CA ARG A 65 -12.75 -21.84 -5.09
C ARG A 65 -13.78 -22.59 -4.25
N SER A 66 -14.42 -23.58 -4.85
CA SER A 66 -15.28 -24.52 -4.12
C SER A 66 -14.44 -25.72 -3.69
N ASN A 67 -14.53 -26.07 -2.41
CA ASN A 67 -13.85 -27.23 -1.85
C ASN A 67 -14.74 -28.49 -2.01
N SER A 68 -14.14 -29.67 -1.86
CA SER A 68 -14.84 -30.96 -1.97
C SER A 68 -15.93 -31.17 -0.91
N ASP A 69 -15.85 -30.44 0.20
CA ASP A 69 -16.84 -30.44 1.29
C ASP A 69 -18.00 -29.43 1.06
N GLY A 70 -18.04 -28.76 -0.10
CA GLY A 70 -19.05 -27.75 -0.43
C GLY A 70 -18.79 -26.37 0.18
N SER A 71 -17.70 -26.18 0.93
CA SER A 71 -17.31 -24.86 1.43
C SER A 71 -16.73 -23.99 0.32
N VAL A 72 -16.98 -22.68 0.38
CA VAL A 72 -16.39 -21.70 -0.55
C VAL A 72 -15.23 -20.99 0.13
N GLU A 73 -14.04 -21.18 -0.43
CA GLU A 73 -12.84 -20.48 0.01
C GLU A 73 -12.58 -19.26 -0.87
N TRP A 74 -12.58 -18.09 -0.24
CA TRP A 74 -12.34 -16.81 -0.90
C TRP A 74 -10.86 -16.46 -0.90
N TYR A 75 -10.43 -15.72 -1.92
CA TYR A 75 -9.06 -15.26 -2.04
C TYR A 75 -8.61 -14.48 -0.79
N PRO A 76 -7.47 -14.87 -0.17
CA PRO A 76 -7.03 -14.29 1.08
C PRO A 76 -6.80 -12.78 1.00
N PRO A 77 -7.24 -11.99 2.02
CA PRO A 77 -7.07 -10.53 2.02
C PRO A 77 -5.60 -10.10 2.01
N GLY A 78 -4.70 -10.90 2.58
CA GLY A 78 -3.27 -10.59 2.55
C GLY A 78 -2.63 -10.78 1.17
N LEU A 79 -3.18 -11.64 0.32
CA LEU A 79 -2.75 -11.71 -1.09
C LEU A 79 -3.25 -10.51 -1.88
N VAL A 80 -4.46 -10.01 -1.62
CA VAL A 80 -4.94 -8.74 -2.21
C VAL A 80 -4.03 -7.57 -1.82
N LEU A 81 -3.65 -7.50 -0.54
CA LEU A 81 -2.70 -6.52 -0.05
C LEU A 81 -1.31 -6.69 -0.69
N GLY A 82 -0.88 -7.93 -0.92
CA GLY A 82 0.31 -8.24 -1.70
C GLY A 82 0.25 -7.65 -3.11
N TRP A 83 -0.84 -7.86 -3.85
CA TRP A 83 -1.01 -7.28 -5.19
C TRP A 83 -0.92 -5.76 -5.19
N LEU A 84 -1.61 -5.10 -4.26
CA LEU A 84 -1.53 -3.65 -4.11
C LEU A 84 -0.11 -3.18 -3.78
N THR A 85 0.60 -3.89 -2.90
CA THR A 85 1.99 -3.57 -2.55
C THR A 85 2.91 -3.75 -3.75
N GLY A 86 2.76 -4.84 -4.51
CA GLY A 86 3.51 -5.10 -5.73
C GLY A 86 3.28 -4.04 -6.80
N MET A 87 2.06 -3.55 -6.95
CA MET A 87 1.76 -2.40 -7.81
C MET A 87 2.45 -1.13 -7.33
N GLY A 88 2.45 -0.85 -6.02
CA GLY A 88 3.16 0.28 -5.44
C GLY A 88 4.66 0.23 -5.74
N VAL A 89 5.28 -0.95 -5.59
CA VAL A 89 6.69 -1.18 -5.97
C VAL A 89 6.88 -0.99 -7.48
N ALA A 90 6.01 -1.54 -8.32
CA ALA A 90 6.09 -1.36 -9.77
C ALA A 90 5.97 0.12 -10.18
N LEU A 91 5.11 0.90 -9.51
CA LEU A 91 4.99 2.34 -9.75
C LEU A 91 6.28 3.10 -9.41
N ILE A 92 6.99 2.71 -8.35
CA ILE A 92 8.31 3.28 -8.05
C ILE A 92 9.28 2.97 -9.20
N LEU A 93 9.35 1.70 -9.63
CA LEU A 93 10.26 1.27 -10.70
C LEU A 93 9.96 1.96 -12.04
N ILE A 94 8.69 2.06 -12.40
CA ILE A 94 8.24 2.77 -13.61
C ILE A 94 8.56 4.26 -13.49
N GLY A 95 8.29 4.89 -12.35
CA GLY A 95 8.58 6.30 -12.12
C GLY A 95 10.07 6.60 -12.31
N VAL A 96 10.94 5.71 -11.84
CA VAL A 96 12.39 5.77 -12.07
C VAL A 96 12.75 5.59 -13.54
N ALA A 97 12.17 4.60 -14.22
CA ALA A 97 12.45 4.33 -15.64
C ALA A 97 12.00 5.47 -16.58
N LEU A 98 11.11 6.35 -16.12
CA LEU A 98 10.65 7.52 -16.84
C LEU A 98 11.45 8.79 -16.53
N VAL A 99 12.42 8.73 -15.60
CA VAL A 99 13.34 9.85 -15.36
C VAL A 99 14.18 10.04 -16.63
N PRO A 100 14.23 11.25 -17.21
CA PRO A 100 15.02 11.50 -18.42
C PRO A 100 16.49 11.15 -18.23
N ASP A 101 17.10 10.49 -19.21
CA ASP A 101 18.53 10.15 -19.21
C ASP A 101 19.37 11.42 -19.02
N GLN A 102 20.01 11.55 -17.87
CA GLN A 102 21.04 12.56 -17.65
C GLN A 102 22.38 11.95 -18.08
N PRO A 103 23.25 12.71 -18.79
CA PRO A 103 24.52 12.17 -19.24
C PRO A 103 25.31 11.61 -18.05
N ALA A 104 25.62 10.32 -18.13
CA ALA A 104 26.41 9.60 -17.15
C ALA A 104 27.84 10.15 -17.14
N GLY A 105 28.07 11.21 -16.35
CA GLY A 105 29.35 11.88 -16.26
C GLY A 105 29.39 12.88 -15.11
N GLY A 106 29.78 12.39 -13.92
CA GLY A 106 30.27 13.21 -12.82
C GLY A 106 29.28 13.52 -11.71
N GLU A 107 29.36 12.74 -10.62
CA GLU A 107 29.10 13.07 -9.19
C GLU A 107 27.76 13.73 -8.77
N MET A 108 26.88 14.17 -9.68
CA MET A 108 25.64 14.92 -9.37
C MET A 108 24.43 14.56 -10.26
N GLY A 109 24.48 13.47 -11.03
CA GLY A 109 23.41 13.08 -11.96
C GLY A 109 22.81 11.69 -11.68
N GLY A 110 21.95 11.58 -10.66
CA GLY A 110 21.23 10.34 -10.31
C GLY A 110 19.76 10.59 -9.97
N ILE A 111 18.96 9.54 -9.82
CA ILE A 111 17.51 9.60 -9.50
C ILE A 111 17.27 10.51 -8.29
N GLN A 112 18.05 10.35 -7.22
CA GLN A 112 17.87 11.16 -6.01
C GLN A 112 18.13 12.65 -6.26
N ALA A 113 19.09 12.99 -7.12
CA ALA A 113 19.36 14.37 -7.51
C ALA A 113 18.21 14.94 -8.35
N TRP A 114 17.68 14.16 -9.29
CA TRP A 114 16.50 14.55 -10.07
C TRP A 114 15.27 14.78 -9.19
N VAL A 115 15.04 13.92 -8.19
CA VAL A 115 13.97 14.11 -7.19
C VAL A 115 14.23 15.39 -6.38
N THR A 116 15.47 15.63 -5.96
CA THR A 116 15.84 16.83 -5.20
C THR A 116 15.52 18.10 -5.98
N ASP A 117 15.96 18.18 -7.24
CA ASP A 117 15.72 19.30 -8.13
C ASP A 117 14.22 19.49 -8.41
N THR A 118 13.50 18.40 -8.70
CA THR A 118 12.07 18.44 -8.99
C THR A 118 11.24 18.90 -7.78
N VAL A 119 11.50 18.36 -6.59
CA VAL A 119 10.84 18.79 -5.35
C VAL A 119 11.23 20.22 -5.01
N GLY A 120 12.51 20.58 -5.14
CA GLY A 120 13.01 21.94 -4.89
C GLY A 120 12.30 23.00 -5.72
N ARG A 121 12.24 22.81 -7.05
CA ARG A 121 11.50 23.69 -7.97
C ARG A 121 10.01 23.74 -7.66
N THR A 122 9.42 22.62 -7.26
CA THR A 122 7.99 22.59 -6.88
C THR A 122 7.74 23.40 -5.60
N MET A 123 8.63 23.32 -4.60
CA MET A 123 8.53 24.11 -3.37
C MET A 123 8.74 25.62 -3.63
N GLU A 124 9.57 25.98 -4.61
CA GLU A 124 9.73 27.37 -5.05
C GLU A 124 8.43 27.96 -5.57
N LEU A 125 7.70 27.17 -6.38
CA LEU A 125 6.44 27.60 -6.97
C LEU A 125 5.28 27.61 -5.97
N LEU A 126 5.19 26.58 -5.12
CA LEU A 126 4.02 26.36 -4.25
C LEU A 126 4.17 26.94 -2.84
N ALA A 127 5.40 27.15 -2.37
CA ALA A 127 5.69 27.65 -1.03
C ALA A 127 6.81 28.72 -1.07
N PRO A 128 6.61 29.82 -1.81
CA PRO A 128 7.64 30.86 -2.00
C PRO A 128 8.02 31.57 -0.70
N THR A 129 7.18 31.47 0.34
CA THR A 129 7.39 32.10 1.64
C THR A 129 8.31 31.30 2.58
N LEU A 130 8.69 30.07 2.23
CA LEU A 130 9.65 29.30 3.02
C LEU A 130 11.04 29.93 2.92
N THR A 131 11.70 30.06 4.07
CA THR A 131 13.13 30.40 4.13
C THR A 131 13.98 29.31 3.48
N VAL A 132 15.20 29.66 3.09
CA VAL A 132 16.16 28.73 2.49
C VAL A 132 16.43 27.54 3.43
N GLU A 133 16.56 27.81 4.73
CA GLU A 133 16.80 26.82 5.77
C GLU A 133 15.60 25.88 5.94
N GLN A 134 14.37 26.40 5.96
CA GLN A 134 13.16 25.58 6.04
C GLN A 134 12.99 24.68 4.82
N ARG A 135 13.28 25.21 3.62
CA ARG A 135 13.23 24.41 2.38
C ARG A 135 14.27 23.30 2.39
N ARG A 136 15.49 23.60 2.80
CA ARG A 136 16.57 22.59 2.93
C ARG A 136 16.17 21.49 3.91
N SER A 137 15.69 21.86 5.08
CA SER A 137 15.20 20.90 6.09
C SER A 137 14.07 20.03 5.55
N ALA A 138 13.13 20.60 4.79
CA ALA A 138 12.07 19.82 4.15
C ALA A 138 12.61 18.83 3.12
N LEU A 139 13.56 19.24 2.27
CA LEU A 139 14.20 18.38 1.28
C LEU A 139 14.95 17.22 1.94
N ASP A 140 15.70 17.49 3.02
CA ASP A 140 16.44 16.47 3.77
C ASP A 140 15.52 15.37 4.32
N TRP A 141 14.27 15.70 4.66
CA TRP A 141 13.27 14.74 5.12
C TRP A 141 12.51 14.04 3.98
N TRP A 142 12.19 14.76 2.91
CA TRP A 142 11.28 14.28 1.86
C TRP A 142 12.02 13.48 0.80
N VAL A 143 13.13 14.02 0.29
CA VAL A 143 13.85 13.45 -0.85
C VAL A 143 14.27 11.99 -0.60
N PRO A 144 14.84 11.61 0.55
CA PRO A 144 15.30 10.22 0.77
C PRO A 144 14.19 9.17 0.61
N TYR A 145 12.95 9.54 0.92
CA TYR A 145 11.79 8.63 0.94
C TYR A 145 10.68 9.04 -0.02
N PHE A 146 10.94 9.98 -0.94
CA PHE A 146 9.89 10.56 -1.77
C PHE A 146 9.14 9.52 -2.62
N PRO A 147 9.80 8.60 -3.36
CA PRO A 147 9.11 7.53 -4.06
C PRO A 147 8.25 6.66 -3.13
N ALA A 148 8.75 6.31 -1.95
CA ALA A 148 7.99 5.55 -0.96
C ALA A 148 6.81 6.32 -0.37
N MET A 149 6.92 7.64 -0.19
CA MET A 149 5.83 8.49 0.25
C MET A 149 4.72 8.56 -0.79
N VAL A 150 5.07 8.71 -2.07
CA VAL A 150 4.10 8.72 -3.18
C VAL A 150 3.42 7.35 -3.30
N ALA A 151 4.20 6.27 -3.42
CA ALA A 151 3.66 4.93 -3.56
C ALA A 151 2.91 4.47 -2.29
N GLY A 152 3.40 4.84 -1.11
CA GLY A 152 2.80 4.52 0.18
C GLY A 152 1.50 5.27 0.41
N SER A 153 1.40 6.55 0.04
CA SER A 153 0.13 7.30 0.10
C SER A 153 -0.89 6.72 -0.88
N TRP A 154 -0.46 6.35 -2.09
CA TRP A 154 -1.30 5.66 -3.07
C TRP A 154 -1.78 4.29 -2.56
N LEU A 155 -0.90 3.50 -1.95
CA LEU A 155 -1.22 2.20 -1.35
C LEU A 155 -2.21 2.35 -0.19
N ALA A 156 -1.98 3.30 0.72
CA ALA A 156 -2.86 3.59 1.83
C ALA A 156 -4.25 4.02 1.33
N MET A 157 -4.31 4.91 0.34
CA MET A 157 -5.54 5.31 -0.34
C MET A 157 -6.29 4.08 -0.88
N ALA A 158 -5.63 3.22 -1.67
CA ALA A 158 -6.25 2.03 -2.24
C ALA A 158 -6.81 1.09 -1.16
N ILE A 159 -6.05 0.87 -0.07
CA ILE A 159 -6.46 0.01 1.06
C ILE A 159 -7.68 0.59 1.78
N VAL A 160 -7.66 1.88 2.12
CA VAL A 160 -8.76 2.56 2.81
C VAL A 160 -10.03 2.50 1.97
N ASN A 161 -9.93 2.77 0.66
CA ASN A 161 -11.07 2.67 -0.25
C ASN A 161 -11.61 1.23 -0.33
N ALA A 162 -10.73 0.23 -0.43
CA ALA A 162 -11.14 -1.17 -0.52
C ALA A 162 -11.86 -1.66 0.74
N VAL A 163 -11.32 -1.38 1.93
CA VAL A 163 -11.91 -1.78 3.20
C VAL A 163 -13.22 -1.02 3.44
N THR A 164 -13.29 0.26 3.07
CA THR A 164 -14.50 1.08 3.20
C THR A 164 -15.61 0.59 2.26
N ALA A 165 -15.28 0.32 0.98
CA ALA A 165 -16.23 -0.23 0.01
C ALA A 165 -16.81 -1.57 0.49
N GLN A 166 -15.93 -2.48 0.91
CA GLN A 166 -16.35 -3.78 1.45
C GLN A 166 -17.22 -3.64 2.70
N GLY A 167 -16.80 -2.81 3.66
CA GLY A 167 -17.52 -2.61 4.91
C GLY A 167 -18.90 -1.95 4.71
N PHE A 168 -18.98 -0.98 3.79
CA PHE A 168 -20.23 -0.33 3.45
C PHE A 168 -21.21 -1.30 2.76
N LEU A 169 -20.75 -2.05 1.76
CA LEU A 169 -21.58 -3.05 1.08
C LEU A 169 -22.01 -4.19 2.01
N ALA A 170 -21.16 -4.61 2.94
CA ALA A 170 -21.50 -5.61 3.95
C ALA A 170 -22.65 -5.14 4.85
N ARG A 171 -22.63 -3.87 5.28
CA ARG A 171 -23.74 -3.28 6.06
C ARG A 171 -25.05 -3.20 5.26
N LEU A 172 -24.96 -3.04 3.94
CA LEU A 172 -26.12 -3.03 3.05
C LEU A 172 -26.62 -4.43 2.65
N GLY A 173 -25.94 -5.51 3.06
CA GLY A 173 -26.26 -6.87 2.60
C GLY A 173 -26.04 -7.08 1.10
N ARG A 174 -25.19 -6.26 0.48
CA ARG A 174 -24.96 -6.22 -0.98
C ARG A 174 -23.57 -6.69 -1.42
N SER A 175 -22.71 -7.11 -0.49
CA SER A 175 -21.39 -7.62 -0.83
C SER A 175 -21.47 -9.05 -1.38
N GLN A 176 -20.79 -9.32 -2.50
CA GLN A 176 -20.72 -10.68 -3.06
C GLN A 176 -19.87 -11.62 -2.20
N ARG A 177 -18.84 -11.09 -1.54
CA ARG A 177 -17.97 -11.87 -0.64
C ARG A 177 -18.33 -11.60 0.82
N PRO A 178 -18.24 -12.61 1.71
CA PRO A 178 -18.27 -12.37 3.15
C PRO A 178 -17.16 -11.41 3.59
N THR A 179 -17.43 -10.62 4.64
CA THR A 179 -16.42 -9.70 5.17
C THR A 179 -15.21 -10.47 5.72
N PRO A 180 -13.98 -10.16 5.27
CA PRO A 180 -12.80 -10.84 5.76
C PRO A 180 -12.58 -10.65 7.25
N VAL A 181 -12.09 -11.70 7.92
CA VAL A 181 -11.69 -11.62 9.32
C VAL A 181 -10.27 -11.05 9.40
N TYR A 182 -10.15 -9.71 9.36
CA TYR A 182 -8.85 -9.02 9.27
C TYR A 182 -7.87 -9.33 10.42
N ARG A 183 -8.34 -9.76 11.60
CA ARG A 183 -7.45 -10.23 12.70
C ARG A 183 -6.63 -11.49 12.35
N LYS A 184 -7.09 -12.25 11.35
CA LYS A 184 -6.43 -13.42 10.78
C LYS A 184 -5.64 -13.07 9.51
N LEU A 185 -5.27 -11.80 9.32
CA LEU A 185 -4.42 -11.38 8.21
C LEU A 185 -3.11 -12.18 8.23
N GLU A 186 -2.76 -12.70 7.06
CA GLU A 186 -1.53 -13.43 6.78
C GLU A 186 -0.95 -12.88 5.47
N LEU A 187 0.34 -12.56 5.47
CA LEU A 187 1.00 -12.00 4.30
C LEU A 187 1.64 -13.11 3.46
N PRO A 188 1.66 -13.00 2.13
CA PRO A 188 2.41 -13.93 1.29
C PRO A 188 3.91 -13.90 1.57
N VAL A 189 4.56 -15.05 1.41
CA VAL A 189 6.00 -15.24 1.67
C VAL A 189 6.86 -14.27 0.83
N TRP A 190 6.47 -14.03 -0.42
CA TRP A 190 7.23 -13.16 -1.32
C TRP A 190 7.38 -11.72 -0.78
N LEU A 191 6.42 -11.19 0.00
CA LEU A 191 6.57 -9.87 0.62
C LEU A 191 7.73 -9.85 1.62
N GLY A 192 7.94 -10.95 2.35
CA GLY A 192 9.09 -11.11 3.23
C GLY A 192 10.41 -11.15 2.47
N VAL A 193 10.44 -11.86 1.33
CA VAL A 193 11.61 -11.92 0.45
C VAL A 193 11.93 -10.53 -0.11
N VAL A 194 10.94 -9.82 -0.66
CA VAL A 194 11.13 -8.45 -1.19
C VAL A 194 11.62 -7.51 -0.10
N LEU A 195 11.02 -7.54 1.09
CA LEU A 195 11.47 -6.70 2.20
C LEU A 195 12.92 -7.00 2.60
N ALA A 196 13.27 -8.27 2.76
CA ALA A 196 14.62 -8.68 3.16
C ALA A 196 15.67 -8.28 2.12
N VAL A 197 15.40 -8.55 0.83
CA VAL A 197 16.30 -8.19 -0.27
C VAL A 197 16.43 -6.67 -0.39
N ALA A 198 15.31 -5.93 -0.39
CA ALA A 198 15.33 -4.47 -0.50
C ALA A 198 16.06 -3.82 0.69
N TRP A 199 15.88 -4.36 1.90
CA TRP A 199 16.59 -3.87 3.08
C TRP A 199 18.10 -4.16 3.00
N ALA A 200 18.49 -5.38 2.62
CA ALA A 200 19.89 -5.74 2.47
C ALA A 200 20.60 -4.92 1.38
N VAL A 201 19.98 -4.81 0.20
CA VAL A 201 20.51 -3.99 -0.90
C VAL A 201 20.55 -2.52 -0.51
N GLY A 202 19.50 -1.99 0.15
CA GLY A 202 19.47 -0.59 0.59
C GLY A 202 20.53 -0.25 1.63
N ALA A 203 20.94 -1.22 2.44
CA ALA A 203 21.99 -1.06 3.46
C ALA A 203 23.41 -1.14 2.88
N MET A 204 23.60 -1.91 1.80
CA MET A 204 24.93 -2.19 1.23
C MET A 204 25.25 -1.42 -0.04
N ALA A 205 24.25 -1.12 -0.87
CA ALA A 205 24.42 -0.41 -2.13
C ALA A 205 24.39 1.10 -1.92
N GLU A 206 25.24 1.79 -2.67
CA GLU A 206 25.28 3.24 -2.76
C GLU A 206 24.56 3.73 -4.03
N GLY A 207 24.41 5.05 -4.16
CA GLY A 207 23.77 5.69 -5.30
C GLY A 207 22.32 5.27 -5.53
N ASP A 208 21.92 5.25 -6.80
CA ASP A 208 20.54 5.03 -7.24
C ASP A 208 19.96 3.67 -6.85
N LEU A 209 20.80 2.63 -6.88
CA LEU A 209 20.38 1.28 -6.47
C LEU A 209 20.06 1.26 -4.97
N GLY A 210 20.91 1.86 -4.14
CA GLY A 210 20.68 1.99 -2.70
C GLY A 210 19.44 2.83 -2.39
N TYR A 211 19.28 3.97 -3.08
CA TYR A 211 18.12 4.86 -2.95
C TYR A 211 16.80 4.14 -3.28
N LEU A 212 16.77 3.42 -4.41
CA LEU A 212 15.63 2.66 -4.85
C LEU A 212 15.27 1.54 -3.86
N ALA A 213 16.27 0.76 -3.43
CA ALA A 213 16.07 -0.35 -2.50
C ALA A 213 15.51 0.11 -1.15
N ARG A 214 15.97 1.25 -0.61
CA ARG A 214 15.39 1.86 0.60
C ARG A 214 13.93 2.25 0.43
N ASN A 215 13.57 2.82 -0.72
CA ASN A 215 12.18 3.19 -1.01
C ASN A 215 11.27 1.97 -1.19
N VAL A 216 11.77 0.92 -1.86
CA VAL A 216 11.06 -0.37 -1.98
C VAL A 216 10.88 -1.03 -0.60
N ALA A 217 11.91 -1.00 0.26
CA ALA A 217 11.81 -1.51 1.62
C ALA A 217 10.76 -0.73 2.43
N ALA A 218 10.76 0.60 2.35
CA ALA A 218 9.83 1.47 3.06
C ALA A 218 8.36 1.22 2.64
N VAL A 219 8.05 1.14 1.34
CA VAL A 219 6.68 0.84 0.89
C VAL A 219 6.27 -0.60 1.25
N THR A 220 7.19 -1.55 1.16
CA THR A 220 6.94 -2.96 1.50
C THR A 220 6.75 -3.15 3.00
N LEU A 221 7.24 -2.25 3.85
CA LEU A 221 7.02 -2.28 5.29
C LEU A 221 5.56 -2.01 5.68
N ILE A 222 4.79 -1.32 4.83
CA ILE A 222 3.38 -0.96 5.06
C ILE A 222 2.50 -2.17 5.41
N PRO A 223 2.47 -3.25 4.60
CA PRO A 223 1.70 -4.45 4.93
C PRO A 223 2.13 -5.13 6.25
N PHE A 224 3.41 -5.05 6.64
CA PHE A 224 3.87 -5.56 7.93
C PHE A 224 3.35 -4.70 9.09
N GLY A 225 3.29 -3.37 8.93
CA GLY A 225 2.60 -2.50 9.88
C GLY A 225 1.13 -2.89 10.07
N LEU A 226 0.40 -3.16 8.99
CA LEU A 226 -0.98 -3.62 9.06
C LEU A 226 -1.11 -4.99 9.76
N LEU A 227 -0.16 -5.90 9.53
CA LEU A 227 -0.09 -7.17 10.25
C LEU A 227 0.18 -6.99 11.74
N GLY A 228 1.05 -6.05 12.11
CA GLY A 228 1.30 -5.64 13.50
C GLY A 228 0.05 -5.08 14.16
N LEU A 229 -0.67 -4.17 13.49
CA LEU A 229 -1.94 -3.63 13.96
C LEU A 229 -2.99 -4.73 14.14
N ALA A 230 -3.11 -5.66 13.19
CA ALA A 230 -4.02 -6.80 13.31
C ALA A 230 -3.68 -7.69 14.52
N ALA A 231 -2.39 -7.82 14.85
CA ALA A 231 -1.93 -8.55 16.04
C ALA A 231 -2.28 -7.82 17.33
N MET A 232 -1.97 -6.54 17.42
CA MET A 232 -2.27 -5.72 18.59
C MET A 232 -3.78 -5.63 18.84
N HIS A 233 -4.56 -5.39 17.79
CA HIS A 233 -6.01 -5.38 17.84
C HIS A 233 -6.56 -6.74 18.31
N GLY A 234 -6.10 -7.84 17.71
CA GLY A 234 -6.55 -9.19 18.09
C GLY A 234 -6.22 -9.54 19.54
N TRP A 235 -5.05 -9.11 20.03
CA TRP A 235 -4.65 -9.27 21.43
C TRP A 235 -5.54 -8.46 22.36
N ALA A 236 -5.77 -7.17 22.06
CA ALA A 236 -6.56 -6.28 22.88
C ALA A 236 -8.05 -6.65 22.90
N ALA A 237 -8.60 -7.07 21.76
CA ALA A 237 -10.00 -7.46 21.61
C ALA A 237 -10.39 -8.71 22.44
N ASN A 238 -9.41 -9.52 22.84
CA ASN A 238 -9.62 -10.72 23.65
C ASN A 238 -9.46 -10.45 25.16
N ARG A 239 -9.34 -9.17 25.60
CA ARG A 239 -9.22 -8.79 27.01
C ARG A 239 -10.57 -8.33 27.59
N PRO A 240 -10.81 -8.51 28.90
CA PRO A 240 -12.06 -8.09 29.54
C PRO A 240 -12.35 -6.59 29.34
N ASN A 241 -11.31 -5.76 29.32
CA ASN A 241 -11.41 -4.30 29.12
C ASN A 241 -11.11 -3.88 27.67
N ALA A 242 -11.45 -4.72 26.68
CA ALA A 242 -11.09 -4.55 25.28
C ALA A 242 -11.33 -3.14 24.73
N ARG A 243 -12.49 -2.54 24.99
CA ARG A 243 -12.84 -1.20 24.48
C ARG A 243 -11.87 -0.13 24.97
N MET A 244 -11.56 -0.12 26.27
CA MET A 244 -10.63 0.84 26.87
C MET A 244 -9.21 0.61 26.35
N LEU A 245 -8.77 -0.65 26.30
CA LEU A 245 -7.43 -1.00 25.84
C LEU A 245 -7.21 -0.62 24.37
N LEU A 246 -8.21 -0.87 23.51
CA LEU A 246 -8.17 -0.44 22.11
C LEU A 246 -8.15 1.09 21.99
N ALA A 247 -8.97 1.80 22.77
CA ALA A 247 -8.99 3.26 22.77
C ALA A 247 -7.63 3.85 23.17
N VAL A 248 -7.02 3.33 24.24
CA VAL A 248 -5.68 3.75 24.69
C VAL A 248 -4.63 3.40 23.65
N MET A 249 -4.65 2.18 23.13
CA MET A 249 -3.65 1.72 22.16
C MET A 249 -3.67 2.55 20.87
N TYR A 250 -4.85 2.80 20.28
CA TYR A 250 -4.97 3.66 19.11
C TYR A 250 -4.73 5.13 19.43
N GLY A 251 -5.12 5.59 20.63
CA GLY A 251 -4.84 6.95 21.10
C GLY A 251 -3.34 7.21 21.23
N VAL A 252 -2.59 6.26 21.81
CA VAL A 252 -1.12 6.33 21.89
C VAL A 252 -0.50 6.26 20.50
N LEU A 253 -0.97 5.37 19.62
CA LEU A 253 -0.48 5.28 18.24
C LEU A 253 -0.69 6.61 17.49
N PHE A 254 -1.84 7.26 17.69
CA PHE A 254 -2.15 8.56 17.12
C PHE A 254 -1.24 9.67 17.69
N LEU A 255 -0.98 9.66 19.00
CA LEU A 255 -0.14 10.67 19.66
C LEU A 255 1.35 10.51 19.36
N ALA A 256 1.82 9.27 19.23
CA ALA A 256 3.22 8.95 19.00
C ALA A 256 3.67 9.15 17.52
N SER A 257 2.79 9.72 16.68
CA SER A 257 3.08 10.13 15.31
C SER A 257 3.58 8.97 14.41
N ALA A 258 4.14 9.30 13.25
CA ALA A 258 4.65 8.32 12.27
C ALA A 258 5.71 7.37 12.86
N TRP A 259 6.42 7.76 13.91
CA TRP A 259 7.43 6.94 14.59
C TRP A 259 6.85 5.69 15.24
N ALA A 260 5.60 5.75 15.70
CA ALA A 260 4.92 4.59 16.28
C ALA A 260 4.65 3.49 15.25
N PHE A 261 4.69 3.82 13.95
CA PHE A 261 4.56 2.83 12.89
C PHE A 261 5.72 1.82 12.89
N VAL A 262 6.94 2.25 13.23
CA VAL A 262 8.15 1.40 13.21
C VAL A 262 8.05 0.19 14.15
N PRO A 263 7.79 0.35 15.46
CA PRO A 263 7.65 -0.81 16.36
C PRO A 263 6.44 -1.68 16.00
N VAL A 264 5.37 -1.09 15.47
CA VAL A 264 4.19 -1.85 15.01
C VAL A 264 4.54 -2.72 13.80
N ALA A 265 5.26 -2.19 12.82
CA ALA A 265 5.75 -2.97 11.68
C ALA A 265 6.76 -4.04 12.12
N GLY A 266 7.61 -3.75 13.10
CA GLY A 266 8.51 -4.73 13.72
C GLY A 266 7.75 -5.90 14.34
N LEU A 267 6.68 -5.64 15.11
CA LEU A 267 5.80 -6.68 15.63
C LEU A 267 5.17 -7.52 14.51
N GLY A 268 4.73 -6.86 13.43
CA GLY A 268 4.21 -7.52 12.24
C GLY A 268 5.23 -8.46 11.61
N LEU A 269 6.48 -8.03 11.48
CA LEU A 269 7.59 -8.84 10.97
C LEU A 269 7.88 -10.05 11.86
N VAL A 270 7.94 -9.88 13.18
CA VAL A 270 8.10 -10.99 14.14
C VAL A 270 6.96 -11.99 14.00
N ARG A 271 5.72 -11.52 13.87
CA ARG A 271 4.55 -12.39 13.66
C ARG A 271 4.62 -13.15 12.34
N PHE A 272 5.09 -12.50 11.28
CA PHE A 272 5.30 -13.13 9.98
C PHE A 272 6.35 -14.26 10.08
N LEU A 273 7.52 -13.99 10.66
CA LEU A 273 8.62 -14.94 10.80
C LEU A 273 8.25 -16.14 11.70
N THR A 274 7.60 -15.89 12.84
CA THR A 274 7.20 -16.97 13.76
C THR A 274 6.18 -17.93 13.16
N ARG A 275 5.31 -17.45 12.27
CA ARG A 275 4.37 -18.32 11.54
C ARG A 275 5.06 -19.10 10.44
N PHE A 276 5.96 -18.47 9.69
CA PHE A 276 6.74 -19.16 8.66
C PHE A 276 7.49 -20.37 9.24
N ARG A 277 8.11 -20.20 10.43
CA ARG A 277 8.76 -21.30 11.15
C ARG A 277 7.80 -22.43 11.53
N ARG A 278 6.62 -22.13 12.08
CA ARG A 278 5.64 -23.17 12.43
C ARG A 278 5.15 -23.97 11.21
N SER A 279 5.02 -23.32 10.05
CA SER A 279 4.63 -24.01 8.82
C SER A 279 5.75 -24.93 8.30
N ALA A 280 7.02 -24.57 8.48
CA ALA A 280 8.16 -25.42 8.13
C ALA A 280 8.26 -26.63 9.07
N ASP A 281 8.17 -26.41 10.39
CA ASP A 281 8.26 -27.48 11.39
C ASP A 281 7.07 -28.46 11.33
N GLY A 282 5.89 -28.00 10.90
CA GLY A 282 4.69 -28.84 10.73
C GLY A 282 4.64 -29.65 9.42
N GLY A 283 5.57 -29.41 8.49
CA GLY A 283 5.69 -30.12 7.21
C GLY A 283 6.43 -31.47 7.31
N ASP A 284 7.29 -31.62 8.30
CA ASP A 284 8.11 -32.84 8.53
C ASP A 284 7.38 -33.95 9.31
N GLY A 285 6.11 -33.73 9.69
CA GLY A 285 5.35 -34.62 10.58
C GLY A 285 4.23 -35.44 9.94
N LYS A 286 4.12 -35.46 8.60
CA LYS A 286 3.08 -36.22 7.88
C LYS A 286 3.66 -37.13 6.78
N GLU A 287 4.62 -37.95 7.16
CA GLU A 287 4.80 -39.26 6.53
C GLU A 287 4.89 -40.30 7.65
N LYS A 288 3.78 -41.00 7.87
CA LYS A 288 3.65 -42.39 8.37
C LYS A 288 2.19 -42.78 8.38
#